data_AF-A0A522CNH2-F1
#
_entry.id   AF-A0A522CNH2-F1
#
_cell.length_a   1.000
_cell.length_b   1.000
_cell.length_c   1.000
_cell.angle_alpha   90.00
_cell.angle_beta   90.00
_cell.angle_gamma   90.00
#
_symmetry.space_group_name_H-M   'P 1'
#
loop_
_entity.id
_entity.type
_entity.pdbx_description
1 polymer ?
#
loop_
_entity_poly.entity_id
_entity_poly.type
_entity_poly.pdbx_seq_one_letter_code
_entity_poly.pdbx_strand_id
1 'polypeptide(L)'
;MADASAPRHGGDSRLAAFADPLAGWHNDDILLDKDARQALGNVQPQLLRVLDWPELRAMFKQHEGPANQHVRRGRQLGLMAGGCGVLALAVAAIALLVPPAATVAVGAIALALAAIAGVLVAARRLVSRSTELWLGSRYWTERARGLYFQVLINNLDQAVAAMTDNTALAGWKATRARALEALPPARDMADRVRALARDVADDEVWILPEWRDAPPPPTRGPDLDRLLERLRAQRFDVQIAYSRRKLGESMGAPRRRAEANAALARLALVVAAVAAGAAGLALLLGYGPETLATRAPVAVAIAAVGVVLGLRALNDALYPSAELVRFAGYNAAAVQARAQFDAGGLDAKIDALRAMEAHAYRDLRDFIASHARD
;
A
#
# COMPACT_ATOMS: atom_id res chain seq x y z
N MET A 1 25.06 17.08 0.04
CA MET A 1 24.24 15.86 0.15
C MET A 1 24.53 15.25 1.50
N ALA A 2 23.75 15.60 2.52
CA ALA A 2 23.80 14.93 3.80
C ALA A 2 23.01 13.63 3.64
N ASP A 3 23.69 12.51 3.84
CA ASP A 3 23.06 11.21 4.01
C ASP A 3 22.04 11.37 5.14
N ALA A 4 20.75 11.21 4.82
CA ALA A 4 19.69 11.27 5.82
C ALA A 4 19.88 10.05 6.71
N SER A 5 20.76 10.18 7.69
CA SER A 5 21.10 9.15 8.65
C SER A 5 19.81 8.69 9.31
N ALA A 6 19.38 7.49 8.94
CA ALA A 6 18.24 6.83 9.53
C ALA A 6 18.38 6.90 11.06
N PRO A 7 17.30 7.17 11.81
CA PRO A 7 17.37 7.24 13.26
C PRO A 7 18.00 5.95 13.80
N ARG A 8 19.12 6.10 14.51
CA ARG A 8 19.78 4.99 15.21
C ARG A 8 18.89 4.56 16.37
N HIS A 9 17.95 3.67 16.09
CA HIS A 9 17.21 2.97 17.14
C HIS A 9 18.13 1.93 17.77
N GLY A 10 18.71 2.27 18.93
CA GLY A 10 19.31 1.34 19.88
C GLY A 10 18.25 0.49 20.61
N GLY A 11 17.26 -0.01 19.86
CA GLY A 11 16.20 -0.89 20.34
C GLY A 11 16.41 -2.28 19.76
N ASP A 12 16.20 -3.29 20.61
CA ASP A 12 16.36 -4.72 20.36
C ASP A 12 16.17 -5.13 18.89
N SER A 13 17.27 -5.49 18.22
CA SER A 13 17.34 -5.71 16.76
C SER A 13 16.38 -6.79 16.25
N ARG A 14 15.90 -7.66 17.15
CA ARG A 14 14.91 -8.71 16.85
C ARG A 14 13.51 -8.15 16.61
N LEU A 15 13.11 -7.09 17.32
CA LEU A 15 11.80 -6.45 17.11
C LEU A 15 11.79 -5.62 15.81
N ALA A 16 12.94 -5.07 15.43
CA ALA A 16 13.09 -4.33 14.17
C ALA A 16 12.81 -5.19 12.93
N ALA A 17 13.10 -6.50 12.97
CA ALA A 17 12.85 -7.41 11.86
C ALA A 17 11.35 -7.53 11.51
N PHE A 18 10.46 -7.44 12.50
CA PHE A 18 9.01 -7.59 12.34
C PHE A 18 8.25 -6.27 12.18
N ALA A 19 8.91 -5.14 12.43
CA ALA A 19 8.32 -3.81 12.32
C ALA A 19 7.76 -3.58 10.91
N ASP A 20 6.68 -2.80 10.82
CA ASP A 20 6.18 -2.33 9.53
C ASP A 20 7.34 -1.60 8.81
N PRO A 21 7.71 -1.98 7.57
CA PRO A 21 8.78 -1.31 6.84
C PRO A 21 8.51 0.19 6.61
N LEU A 22 7.26 0.62 6.78
CA LEU A 22 6.85 2.02 6.72
C LEU A 22 6.56 2.65 8.09
N ALA A 23 6.90 1.98 9.20
CA ALA A 23 6.83 2.61 10.51
C ALA A 23 7.71 3.87 10.51
N GLY A 24 7.13 5.03 10.86
CA GLY A 24 7.83 6.32 10.82
C GLY A 24 8.15 6.82 9.41
N TRP A 25 7.49 6.32 8.36
CA TRP A 25 7.61 6.89 7.03
C TRP A 25 6.92 8.26 6.99
N HIS A 26 7.68 9.28 6.60
CA HIS A 26 7.22 10.64 6.38
C HIS A 26 7.00 10.86 4.89
N ASN A 27 5.80 11.28 4.51
CA ASN A 27 5.47 11.50 3.11
C ASN A 27 5.79 12.94 2.71
N ASP A 28 7.06 13.17 2.40
CA ASP A 28 7.62 14.51 2.17
C ASP A 28 7.58 14.97 0.71
N ASP A 29 7.05 14.14 -0.20
CA ASP A 29 6.99 14.42 -1.63
C ASP A 29 6.21 15.71 -1.95
N ILE A 30 5.08 15.93 -1.25
CA ILE A 30 4.25 17.14 -1.36
C ILE A 30 4.35 18.06 -0.13
N LEU A 31 5.42 17.91 0.67
CA LEU A 31 5.64 18.65 1.92
C LEU A 31 4.45 18.57 2.90
N LEU A 32 3.89 17.37 3.07
CA LEU A 32 2.71 17.16 3.92
C LEU A 32 3.01 17.43 5.40
N ASP A 33 4.21 17.05 5.84
CA ASP A 33 4.67 17.15 7.22
C ASP A 33 5.18 18.56 7.56
N LYS A 34 4.92 18.99 8.80
CA LYS A 34 5.32 20.31 9.30
C LYS A 34 6.84 20.43 9.37
N ASP A 35 7.50 19.39 9.82
CA ASP A 35 8.95 19.38 10.04
C ASP A 35 9.71 19.44 8.70
N ALA A 36 9.22 18.74 7.68
CA ALA A 36 9.76 18.83 6.32
C ALA A 36 9.64 20.25 5.74
N ARG A 37 8.52 20.94 5.98
CA ARG A 37 8.35 22.35 5.58
C ARG A 37 9.29 23.28 6.34
N GLN A 38 9.44 23.09 7.65
CA GLN A 38 10.35 23.90 8.47
C GLN A 38 11.80 23.68 8.04
N ALA A 39 12.21 22.44 7.84
CA ALA A 39 13.55 22.09 7.35
C ALA A 39 13.83 22.74 5.98
N LEU A 40 12.89 22.66 5.04
CA LEU A 40 13.03 23.32 3.74
C LEU A 40 13.09 24.85 3.87
N GLY A 41 12.22 25.44 4.70
CA GLY A 41 12.17 26.90 4.92
C GLY A 41 13.46 27.46 5.53
N ASN A 42 14.14 26.69 6.37
CA ASN A 42 15.39 27.09 7.00
C ASN A 42 16.58 27.09 6.02
N VAL A 43 16.58 26.21 5.01
CA VAL A 43 17.71 26.03 4.09
C VAL A 43 17.49 26.69 2.73
N GLN A 44 16.26 26.63 2.22
CA GLN A 44 15.88 27.11 0.87
C GLN A 44 14.51 27.81 0.91
N PRO A 45 14.38 28.95 1.61
CA PRO A 45 13.11 29.66 1.77
C PRO A 45 12.45 30.03 0.43
N GLN A 46 13.24 30.32 -0.60
CA GLN A 46 12.76 30.62 -1.94
C GLN A 46 12.05 29.44 -2.62
N LEU A 47 12.49 28.20 -2.36
CA LEU A 47 11.79 27.00 -2.85
C LEU A 47 10.51 26.75 -2.05
N LEU A 48 10.52 26.99 -0.74
CA LEU A 48 9.31 26.84 0.07
C LEU A 48 8.19 27.76 -0.43
N ARG A 49 8.49 28.99 -0.88
CA ARG A 49 7.49 29.92 -1.44
C ARG A 49 6.66 29.33 -2.58
N VAL A 50 7.27 28.48 -3.40
CA VAL A 50 6.66 27.94 -4.63
C VAL A 50 6.16 26.51 -4.44
N LEU A 51 6.83 25.73 -3.60
CA LEU A 51 6.51 24.34 -3.28
C LEU A 51 5.46 24.20 -2.16
N ASP A 52 5.30 25.20 -1.29
CA ASP A 52 4.28 25.16 -0.23
C ASP A 52 2.89 25.42 -0.80
N TRP A 53 2.03 24.41 -0.78
CA TRP A 53 0.66 24.49 -1.28
C TRP A 53 -0.36 24.05 -0.20
N PRO A 54 -0.76 24.95 0.71
CA PRO A 54 -1.62 24.60 1.85
C PRO A 54 -3.02 24.11 1.44
N GLU A 55 -3.60 24.67 0.38
CA GLU A 55 -4.93 24.30 -0.11
C GLU A 55 -4.96 22.85 -0.62
N LEU A 56 -3.97 22.46 -1.43
CA LEU A 56 -3.84 21.08 -1.91
C LEU A 56 -3.59 20.09 -0.77
N ARG A 57 -2.77 20.47 0.23
CA ARG A 57 -2.59 19.63 1.43
C ARG A 57 -3.86 19.44 2.23
N ALA A 58 -4.69 20.49 2.37
CA ALA A 58 -5.95 20.40 3.10
C ALA A 58 -6.87 19.38 2.41
N MET A 59 -6.99 19.46 1.08
CA MET A 59 -7.70 18.47 0.27
C MET A 59 -7.12 17.06 0.43
N PHE A 60 -5.79 16.91 0.31
CA PHE A 60 -5.12 15.61 0.44
C PHE A 60 -5.45 14.95 1.80
N LYS A 61 -5.36 15.70 2.91
CA LYS A 61 -5.64 15.21 4.26
C LYS A 61 -7.10 14.78 4.46
N GLN A 62 -8.04 15.44 3.79
CA GLN A 62 -9.46 15.08 3.84
C GLN A 62 -9.70 13.64 3.34
N HIS A 63 -8.91 13.19 2.37
CA HIS A 63 -9.08 11.88 1.75
C HIS A 63 -8.12 10.80 2.30
N GLU A 64 -6.93 11.16 2.75
CA GLU A 64 -5.94 10.19 3.24
C GLU A 64 -6.39 9.44 4.51
N GLY A 65 -6.97 10.17 5.48
CA GLY A 65 -7.43 9.60 6.75
C GLY A 65 -8.43 8.45 6.57
N PRO A 66 -9.56 8.69 5.88
CA PRO A 66 -10.52 7.64 5.54
C PRO A 66 -9.89 6.46 4.78
N ALA A 67 -9.01 6.75 3.81
CA ALA A 67 -8.35 5.72 3.01
C ALA A 67 -7.48 4.77 3.84
N ASN A 68 -6.73 5.31 4.80
CA ASN A 68 -5.86 4.53 5.68
C ASN A 68 -6.65 3.76 6.75
N GLN A 69 -7.74 4.34 7.28
CA GLN A 69 -8.58 3.67 8.27
C GLN A 69 -9.29 2.43 7.70
N HIS A 70 -9.77 2.51 6.46
CA HIS A 70 -10.45 1.38 5.79
C HIS A 70 -9.53 0.15 5.68
N VAL A 71 -8.32 0.33 5.14
CA VAL A 71 -7.32 -0.74 5.00
C VAL A 71 -7.00 -1.37 6.35
N ARG A 72 -6.79 -0.55 7.39
CA ARG A 72 -6.48 -1.05 8.73
C ARG A 72 -7.62 -1.88 9.32
N ARG A 73 -8.87 -1.40 9.23
CA ARG A 73 -10.05 -2.12 9.75
C ARG A 73 -10.28 -3.42 8.99
N GLY A 74 -10.25 -3.39 7.65
CA GLY A 74 -10.42 -4.58 6.82
C GLY A 74 -9.37 -5.66 7.12
N ARG A 75 -8.10 -5.25 7.27
CA ARG A 75 -7.00 -6.15 7.65
C ARG A 75 -7.19 -6.75 9.04
N GLN A 76 -7.57 -5.95 10.04
CA GLN A 76 -7.79 -6.43 11.41
C GLN A 76 -8.94 -7.45 11.47
N LEU A 77 -10.07 -7.16 10.81
CA LEU A 77 -11.20 -8.09 10.73
C LEU A 77 -10.82 -9.39 10.01
N GLY A 78 -10.07 -9.30 8.92
CA GLY A 78 -9.57 -10.48 8.20
C GLY A 78 -8.64 -11.34 9.04
N LEU A 79 -7.70 -10.73 9.77
CA LEU A 79 -6.80 -11.43 10.69
C LEU A 79 -7.56 -12.11 11.83
N MET A 80 -8.51 -11.41 12.46
CA MET A 80 -9.32 -11.98 13.53
C MET A 80 -10.20 -13.12 13.02
N ALA A 81 -10.85 -12.96 11.88
CA ALA A 81 -11.68 -14.01 11.27
C ALA A 81 -10.87 -15.27 10.96
N GLY A 82 -9.69 -15.11 10.34
CA GLY A 82 -8.78 -16.22 10.06
C GLY A 82 -8.31 -16.92 11.33
N GLY A 83 -7.90 -16.14 12.34
CA GLY A 83 -7.49 -16.67 13.65
C GLY A 83 -8.60 -17.46 14.35
N CYS A 84 -9.82 -16.92 14.41
CA CYS A 84 -10.98 -17.61 14.97
C CYS A 84 -11.32 -18.89 14.20
N GLY A 85 -11.22 -18.89 12.87
CA GLY A 85 -11.46 -20.07 12.04
C GLY A 85 -10.44 -21.19 12.30
N VAL A 86 -9.15 -20.85 12.38
CA VAL A 86 -8.08 -21.81 12.71
C VAL A 86 -8.28 -22.39 14.11
N LEU A 87 -8.58 -21.53 15.10
CA LEU A 87 -8.85 -21.96 16.48
C LEU A 87 -10.09 -22.84 16.56
N ALA A 88 -11.16 -22.53 15.83
CA ALA A 88 -12.36 -23.36 15.78
C ALA A 88 -12.04 -24.78 15.30
N LEU A 89 -11.23 -24.93 14.25
CA LEU A 89 -10.81 -26.24 13.74
C LEU A 89 -9.88 -26.98 14.71
N ALA A 90 -8.95 -26.27 15.35
CA ALA A 90 -8.07 -26.86 16.36
C ALA A 90 -8.87 -27.36 17.59
N VAL A 91 -9.84 -26.58 18.07
CA VAL A 91 -10.72 -26.97 19.18
C VAL A 91 -11.64 -28.13 18.77
N ALA A 92 -12.19 -28.11 17.55
CA ALA A 92 -12.99 -29.23 17.04
C ALA A 92 -12.17 -30.53 16.97
N ALA A 93 -10.88 -30.45 16.60
CA ALA A 93 -9.99 -31.61 16.59
C ALA A 93 -9.75 -32.18 18.00
N ILE A 94 -9.66 -31.32 19.03
CA ILE A 94 -9.53 -31.75 20.44
C ILE A 94 -10.74 -32.57 20.89
N ALA A 95 -11.92 -32.38 20.29
CA ALA A 95 -13.12 -33.17 20.62
C ALA A 95 -12.92 -34.69 20.45
N LEU A 96 -11.96 -35.10 19.61
CA LEU A 96 -11.57 -36.49 19.41
C LEU A 96 -10.77 -37.07 20.59
N LEU A 97 -10.17 -36.23 21.43
CA LEU A 97 -9.24 -36.65 22.50
C LEU A 97 -9.87 -36.59 23.90
N VAL A 98 -11.01 -35.92 24.02
CA VAL A 98 -11.69 -35.73 25.31
C VAL A 98 -12.71 -36.83 25.59
N PRO A 99 -13.05 -37.09 26.87
CA PRO A 99 -14.12 -38.01 27.22
C PRO A 99 -15.48 -37.57 26.60
N PRO A 100 -16.41 -38.51 26.36
CA PRO A 100 -17.72 -38.20 25.77
C PRO A 100 -18.49 -37.09 26.50
N ALA A 101 -18.36 -37.04 27.83
CA ALA A 101 -18.99 -36.00 28.66
C ALA A 101 -18.51 -34.57 28.34
N ALA A 102 -17.27 -34.42 27.85
CA ALA A 102 -16.68 -33.13 27.52
C ALA A 102 -16.82 -32.77 26.02
N THR A 103 -17.15 -33.73 25.15
CA THR A 103 -17.26 -33.53 23.70
C THR A 103 -18.29 -32.45 23.35
N VAL A 104 -19.43 -32.41 24.05
CA VAL A 104 -20.48 -31.39 23.84
C VAL A 104 -19.94 -29.98 24.13
N ALA A 105 -19.21 -29.81 25.25
CA ALA A 105 -18.64 -28.52 25.62
C ALA A 105 -17.56 -28.06 24.62
N VAL A 106 -16.65 -28.94 24.24
CA VAL A 106 -15.61 -28.65 23.23
C VAL A 106 -16.23 -28.31 21.88
N GLY A 107 -17.23 -29.08 21.45
CA GLY A 107 -17.99 -28.81 20.22
C GLY A 107 -18.70 -27.46 20.25
N ALA A 108 -19.32 -27.09 21.37
CA ALA A 108 -19.96 -25.80 21.54
C ALA A 108 -18.96 -24.63 21.44
N ILE A 109 -17.76 -24.77 22.03
CA ILE A 109 -16.69 -23.76 21.91
C ILE A 109 -16.23 -23.63 20.46
N ALA A 110 -15.98 -24.75 19.77
CA ALA A 110 -15.58 -24.74 18.36
C ALA A 110 -16.64 -24.06 17.48
N LEU A 111 -17.92 -24.38 17.69
CA LEU A 111 -19.04 -23.76 16.98
C LEU A 111 -19.13 -22.26 17.25
N ALA A 112 -18.96 -21.82 18.52
CA ALA A 112 -18.96 -20.41 18.88
C ALA A 112 -17.82 -19.65 18.17
N LEU A 113 -16.61 -20.21 18.14
CA LEU A 113 -15.46 -19.62 17.43
C LEU A 113 -15.71 -19.53 15.92
N ALA A 114 -16.29 -20.57 15.32
CA ALA A 114 -16.67 -20.58 13.90
C ALA A 114 -17.76 -19.54 13.60
N ALA A 115 -18.75 -19.40 14.48
CA ALA A 115 -19.79 -18.37 14.37
C ALA A 115 -19.19 -16.95 14.46
N ILE A 116 -18.27 -16.71 15.40
CA ILE A 116 -17.54 -15.43 15.50
C ILE A 116 -16.75 -15.17 14.20
N ALA A 117 -16.04 -16.16 13.67
CA ALA A 117 -15.33 -16.03 12.40
C ALA A 117 -16.28 -15.65 11.26
N GLY A 118 -17.45 -16.32 11.17
CA GLY A 118 -18.50 -16.01 10.18
C GLY A 118 -19.04 -14.58 10.32
N VAL A 119 -19.31 -14.12 11.54
CA VAL A 119 -19.74 -12.75 11.82
C VAL A 119 -18.66 -11.74 11.43
N LEU A 120 -17.39 -12.01 11.72
CA LEU A 120 -16.28 -11.14 11.33
C LEU A 120 -16.09 -11.07 9.81
N VAL A 121 -16.26 -12.18 9.09
CA VAL A 121 -16.27 -12.19 7.62
C VAL A 121 -17.44 -11.38 7.08
N ALA A 122 -18.64 -11.55 7.64
CA ALA A 122 -19.81 -10.77 7.26
C ALA A 122 -19.60 -9.26 7.53
N ALA A 123 -19.07 -8.90 8.70
CA ALA A 123 -18.73 -7.53 9.06
C ALA A 123 -17.67 -6.94 8.11
N ARG A 124 -16.64 -7.73 7.73
CA ARG A 124 -15.66 -7.31 6.72
C ARG A 124 -16.32 -7.02 5.37
N ARG A 125 -17.29 -7.85 4.94
CA ARG A 125 -18.07 -7.58 3.71
C ARG A 125 -18.95 -6.33 3.80
N LEU A 126 -19.46 -6.02 4.99
CA LEU A 126 -20.18 -4.75 5.20
C LEU A 126 -19.25 -3.55 5.14
N VAL A 127 -18.03 -3.67 5.68
CA VAL A 127 -16.98 -2.64 5.50
C VAL A 127 -16.55 -2.54 4.03
N SER A 128 -16.50 -3.64 3.28
CA SER A 128 -16.19 -3.59 1.84
C SER A 128 -17.30 -2.96 0.99
N ARG A 129 -18.54 -2.78 1.50
CA ARG A 129 -19.51 -1.89 0.81
C ARG A 129 -19.08 -0.43 0.79
N SER A 130 -18.09 -0.05 1.61
CA SER A 130 -17.39 1.24 1.51
C SER A 130 -16.14 1.20 0.63
N THR A 131 -15.93 0.12 -0.14
CA THR A 131 -14.83 0.03 -1.13
C THR A 131 -14.89 1.18 -2.12
N GLU A 132 -16.07 1.61 -2.57
CA GLU A 132 -16.20 2.79 -3.44
C GLU A 132 -15.67 4.08 -2.79
N LEU A 133 -16.01 4.32 -1.51
CA LEU A 133 -15.51 5.48 -0.76
C LEU A 133 -14.00 5.39 -0.51
N TRP A 134 -13.50 4.19 -0.24
CA TRP A 134 -12.07 3.93 -0.06
C TRP A 134 -11.28 4.15 -1.35
N LEU A 135 -11.74 3.57 -2.47
CA LEU A 135 -11.13 3.76 -3.79
C LEU A 135 -11.25 5.21 -4.24
N GLY A 136 -12.39 5.86 -4.00
CA GLY A 136 -12.57 7.29 -4.25
C GLY A 136 -11.59 8.13 -3.44
N SER A 137 -11.40 7.82 -2.16
CA SER A 137 -10.42 8.52 -1.32
C SER A 137 -8.99 8.31 -1.82
N ARG A 138 -8.64 7.08 -2.26
CA ARG A 138 -7.33 6.78 -2.87
C ARG A 138 -7.11 7.53 -4.17
N TYR A 139 -8.12 7.52 -5.06
CA TYR A 139 -8.13 8.30 -6.29
C TYR A 139 -7.80 9.76 -5.97
N TRP A 140 -8.51 10.37 -5.04
CA TRP A 140 -8.32 11.77 -4.67
C TRP A 140 -6.95 12.08 -4.12
N THR A 141 -6.41 11.23 -3.23
CA THR A 141 -5.05 11.43 -2.71
C THR A 141 -4.00 11.37 -3.82
N GLU A 142 -4.11 10.40 -4.73
CA GLU A 142 -3.14 10.21 -5.80
C GLU A 142 -3.28 11.26 -6.90
N ARG A 143 -4.51 11.71 -7.22
CA ARG A 143 -4.75 12.81 -8.15
C ARG A 143 -4.31 14.15 -7.58
N ALA A 144 -4.50 14.42 -6.29
CA ALA A 144 -3.94 15.60 -5.65
C ALA A 144 -2.39 15.58 -5.67
N ARG A 145 -1.77 14.42 -5.42
CA ARG A 145 -0.32 14.26 -5.57
C ARG A 145 0.13 14.50 -7.01
N GLY A 146 -0.57 13.93 -7.99
CA GLY A 146 -0.33 14.16 -9.41
C GLY A 146 -0.45 15.64 -9.77
N LEU A 147 -1.51 16.32 -9.31
CA LEU A 147 -1.70 17.75 -9.53
C LEU A 147 -0.52 18.59 -9.05
N TYR A 148 -0.01 18.28 -7.85
CA TYR A 148 1.12 18.99 -7.27
C TYR A 148 2.32 19.01 -8.23
N PHE A 149 2.71 17.85 -8.76
CA PHE A 149 3.84 17.74 -9.67
C PHE A 149 3.52 18.25 -11.07
N GLN A 150 2.34 17.93 -11.61
CA GLN A 150 1.92 18.39 -12.94
C GLN A 150 1.88 19.90 -13.05
N VAL A 151 1.38 20.61 -12.02
CA VAL A 151 1.39 22.08 -11.99
C VAL A 151 2.81 22.62 -12.03
N LEU A 152 3.74 22.05 -11.25
CA LEU A 152 5.13 22.48 -11.22
C LEU A 152 5.84 22.22 -12.56
N ILE A 153 5.70 21.02 -13.12
CA ILE A 153 6.35 20.60 -14.37
C ILE A 153 5.87 21.46 -15.55
N ASN A 154 4.57 21.75 -15.62
CA ASN A 154 4.00 22.49 -16.75
C ASN A 154 4.13 24.01 -16.62
N ASN A 155 4.71 24.52 -15.53
CA ASN A 155 4.81 25.96 -15.26
C ASN A 155 6.17 26.32 -14.62
N LEU A 156 7.25 25.65 -15.01
CA LEU A 156 8.58 25.82 -14.42
C LEU A 156 9.07 27.27 -14.45
N ASP A 157 8.91 28.00 -15.57
CA ASP A 157 9.31 29.42 -15.66
C ASP A 157 8.58 30.29 -14.63
N GLN A 158 7.25 30.11 -14.51
CA GLN A 158 6.44 30.86 -13.56
C GLN A 158 6.82 30.52 -12.11
N ALA A 159 7.06 29.25 -11.82
CA ALA A 159 7.53 28.81 -10.51
C ALA A 159 8.90 29.41 -10.19
N VAL A 160 9.85 29.40 -11.13
CA VAL A 160 11.18 30.00 -10.94
C VAL A 160 11.08 31.51 -10.70
N ALA A 161 10.31 32.24 -11.50
CA ALA A 161 10.11 33.69 -11.28
C ALA A 161 9.50 33.99 -9.89
N ALA A 162 8.55 33.17 -9.44
CA ALA A 162 7.88 33.30 -8.14
C ALA A 162 8.80 33.02 -6.93
N MET A 163 9.96 32.39 -7.14
CA MET A 163 10.95 32.16 -6.07
C MET A 163 11.49 33.48 -5.52
N THR A 164 11.61 34.52 -6.35
CA THR A 164 12.23 35.80 -5.99
C THR A 164 11.34 37.02 -6.16
N ASP A 165 10.28 36.94 -6.98
CA ASP A 165 9.36 38.06 -7.23
C ASP A 165 7.97 37.83 -6.59
N ASN A 166 7.48 38.83 -5.86
CA ASN A 166 6.16 38.81 -5.22
C ASN A 166 5.01 38.93 -6.23
N THR A 167 5.22 39.63 -7.34
CA THR A 167 4.21 39.76 -8.41
C THR A 167 4.06 38.43 -9.13
N ALA A 168 5.18 37.82 -9.54
CA ALA A 168 5.20 36.45 -10.07
C ALA A 168 4.61 35.44 -9.09
N LEU A 169 4.86 35.58 -7.78
CA LEU A 169 4.28 34.70 -6.76
C LEU A 169 2.75 34.81 -6.67
N ALA A 170 2.18 36.00 -6.85
CA ALA A 170 0.72 36.17 -6.90
C ALA A 170 0.14 35.45 -8.13
N GLY A 171 0.77 35.60 -9.29
CA GLY A 171 0.42 34.85 -10.51
C GLY A 171 0.52 33.34 -10.31
N TRP A 172 1.60 32.87 -9.67
CA TRP A 172 1.80 31.45 -9.36
C TRP A 172 0.68 30.88 -8.47
N LYS A 173 0.28 31.63 -7.44
CA LYS A 173 -0.86 31.26 -6.58
C LYS A 173 -2.17 31.16 -7.38
N ALA A 174 -2.43 32.09 -8.29
CA ALA A 174 -3.61 32.05 -9.15
C ALA A 174 -3.59 30.84 -10.10
N THR A 175 -2.44 30.48 -10.68
CA THR A 175 -2.29 29.26 -11.50
C THR A 175 -2.58 28.00 -10.69
N ARG A 176 -2.04 27.89 -9.47
CA ARG A 176 -2.34 26.78 -8.55
C ARG A 176 -3.84 26.70 -8.21
N ALA A 177 -4.46 27.83 -7.88
CA ALA A 177 -5.89 27.88 -7.57
C ALA A 177 -6.76 27.36 -8.73
N ARG A 178 -6.53 27.84 -9.96
CA ARG A 178 -7.23 27.34 -11.16
C ARG A 178 -7.01 25.85 -11.38
N ALA A 179 -5.78 25.37 -11.21
CA ALA A 179 -5.47 23.96 -11.38
C ALA A 179 -6.16 23.08 -10.30
N LEU A 180 -6.33 23.60 -9.09
CA LEU A 180 -7.09 22.92 -8.04
C LEU A 180 -8.59 22.84 -8.37
N GLU A 181 -9.14 23.90 -8.96
CA GLU A 181 -10.55 23.94 -9.39
C GLU A 181 -10.84 22.98 -10.56
N ALA A 182 -9.82 22.63 -11.35
CA ALA A 182 -9.94 21.67 -12.44
C ALA A 182 -10.10 20.22 -11.97
N LEU A 183 -9.78 19.93 -10.71
CA LEU A 183 -10.07 18.64 -10.12
C LEU A 183 -11.59 18.44 -10.00
N PRO A 184 -12.15 17.29 -10.42
CA PRO A 184 -13.58 17.04 -10.33
C PRO A 184 -14.13 17.21 -8.89
N PRO A 185 -15.41 17.48 -8.68
CA PRO A 185 -15.94 17.52 -7.32
C PRO A 185 -15.96 16.11 -6.70
N ALA A 186 -15.69 16.01 -5.39
CA ALA A 186 -15.62 14.73 -4.68
C ALA A 186 -16.95 13.94 -4.66
N ARG A 187 -18.08 14.55 -5.04
CA ARG A 187 -19.39 13.88 -5.09
C ARG A 187 -19.52 12.82 -6.19
N ASP A 188 -18.68 12.89 -7.23
CA ASP A 188 -18.75 12.00 -8.40
C ASP A 188 -17.77 10.80 -8.30
N MET A 189 -17.43 10.37 -7.07
CA MET A 189 -16.36 9.40 -6.79
C MET A 189 -16.51 8.07 -7.53
N ALA A 190 -17.70 7.45 -7.49
CA ALA A 190 -17.90 6.12 -8.05
C ALA A 190 -17.71 6.11 -9.58
N ASP A 191 -18.22 7.13 -10.27
CA ASP A 191 -18.08 7.26 -11.72
C ASP A 191 -16.63 7.53 -12.11
N ARG A 192 -15.91 8.35 -11.34
CA ARG A 192 -14.48 8.62 -11.59
C ARG A 192 -13.59 7.41 -11.37
N VAL A 193 -13.83 6.65 -10.30
CA VAL A 193 -13.13 5.39 -10.04
C VAL A 193 -13.36 4.40 -11.19
N ARG A 194 -14.60 4.29 -11.68
CA ARG A 194 -14.94 3.43 -12.83
C ARG A 194 -14.35 3.92 -14.15
N ALA A 195 -14.36 5.22 -14.40
CA ALA A 195 -13.79 5.82 -15.60
C ALA A 195 -12.28 5.59 -15.66
N LEU A 196 -11.58 5.88 -14.56
CA LEU A 196 -10.14 5.62 -14.44
C LEU A 196 -9.80 4.16 -14.73
N ALA A 197 -10.51 3.21 -14.12
CA ALA A 197 -10.26 1.78 -14.34
C ALA A 197 -10.43 1.33 -15.81
N ARG A 198 -11.13 2.12 -16.64
CA ARG A 198 -11.38 1.86 -18.07
C ARG A 198 -10.52 2.72 -18.99
N ASP A 199 -9.78 3.69 -18.46
CA ASP A 199 -8.92 4.57 -19.24
C ASP A 199 -7.64 3.84 -19.66
N VAL A 200 -7.76 2.96 -20.66
CA VAL A 200 -6.65 2.20 -21.23
C VAL A 200 -5.77 3.08 -22.14
N ALA A 201 -6.34 4.16 -22.69
CA ALA A 201 -5.66 5.08 -23.60
C ALA A 201 -4.80 6.13 -22.87
N ASP A 202 -4.83 6.15 -21.53
CA ASP A 202 -4.12 7.11 -20.70
C ASP A 202 -4.60 8.57 -20.95
N ASP A 203 -5.88 8.74 -21.32
CA ASP A 203 -6.49 10.02 -21.65
C ASP A 203 -6.54 10.99 -20.47
N GLU A 204 -6.69 10.49 -19.24
CA GLU A 204 -6.77 11.33 -18.04
C GLU A 204 -5.44 11.40 -17.25
N VAL A 205 -4.29 11.01 -17.83
CA VAL A 205 -2.97 11.20 -17.18
C VAL A 205 -2.83 12.63 -16.66
N TRP A 206 -3.07 13.59 -17.55
CA TRP A 206 -2.99 15.02 -17.27
C TRP A 206 -4.33 15.55 -16.77
N ILE A 207 -4.31 16.26 -15.64
CA ILE A 207 -5.53 16.82 -15.03
C ILE A 207 -6.10 17.93 -15.91
N LEU A 208 -5.23 18.77 -16.45
CA LEU A 208 -5.57 19.81 -17.40
C LEU A 208 -5.22 19.32 -18.82
N PRO A 209 -6.19 19.25 -19.75
CA PRO A 209 -5.96 18.71 -21.10
C PRO A 209 -4.83 19.41 -21.87
N GLU A 210 -4.64 20.71 -21.66
CA GLU A 210 -3.58 21.50 -22.28
C GLU A 210 -2.16 21.06 -21.88
N TRP A 211 -2.01 20.27 -20.81
CA TRP A 211 -0.71 19.73 -20.38
C TRP A 211 -0.35 18.41 -21.04
N ARG A 212 -1.20 17.88 -21.92
CA ARG A 212 -0.84 16.71 -22.75
C ARG A 212 0.40 17.01 -23.58
N ASP A 213 0.46 18.21 -24.14
CA ASP A 213 1.61 18.71 -24.85
C ASP A 213 2.60 19.34 -23.86
N ALA A 214 3.89 19.11 -24.08
CA ALA A 214 4.92 19.72 -23.25
C ALA A 214 4.99 21.23 -23.55
N PRO A 215 5.02 22.11 -22.51
CA PRO A 215 5.31 23.51 -22.74
C PRO A 215 6.74 23.68 -23.27
N PRO A 216 7.06 24.81 -23.93
CA PRO A 216 8.43 25.13 -24.29
C PRO A 216 9.36 25.03 -23.08
N PRO A 217 10.59 24.52 -23.27
CA PRO A 217 11.52 24.40 -22.16
C PRO A 217 11.86 25.79 -21.60
N PRO A 218 11.89 25.93 -20.26
CA PRO A 218 12.20 27.18 -19.59
C PRO A 218 13.63 27.65 -19.87
N THR A 219 13.90 28.93 -19.63
CA THR A 219 15.28 29.43 -19.73
C THR A 219 16.14 28.83 -18.63
N ARG A 220 17.27 28.21 -19.00
CA ARG A 220 18.15 27.58 -18.02
C ARG A 220 18.80 28.62 -17.10
N GLY A 221 18.77 28.35 -15.80
CA GLY A 221 19.38 29.19 -14.78
C GLY A 221 19.53 28.47 -13.44
N PRO A 222 20.26 29.06 -12.47
CA PRO A 222 20.58 28.41 -11.21
C PRO A 222 19.35 28.10 -10.36
N ASP A 223 18.30 28.92 -10.42
CA ASP A 223 17.07 28.68 -9.67
C ASP A 223 16.21 27.57 -10.28
N LEU A 224 16.21 27.45 -11.61
CA LEU A 224 15.62 26.29 -12.29
C LEU A 224 16.34 25.01 -11.90
N ASP A 225 17.68 25.00 -11.92
CA ASP A 225 18.46 23.81 -11.53
C ASP A 225 18.17 23.40 -10.07
N ARG A 226 18.02 24.38 -9.15
CA ARG A 226 17.61 24.13 -7.76
C ARG A 226 16.20 23.54 -7.66
N LEU A 227 15.23 24.09 -8.40
CA LEU A 227 13.86 23.58 -8.42
C LEU A 227 13.81 22.16 -8.96
N LEU A 228 14.50 21.90 -10.07
CA LEU A 228 14.59 20.58 -10.68
C LEU A 228 15.23 19.55 -9.75
N GLU A 229 16.34 19.89 -9.08
CA GLU A 229 16.96 18.99 -8.09
C GLU A 229 16.01 18.70 -6.92
N ARG A 230 15.21 19.69 -6.50
CA ARG A 230 14.23 19.47 -5.44
C ARG A 230 13.07 18.57 -5.91
N LEU A 231 12.59 18.76 -7.14
CA LEU A 231 11.60 17.88 -7.76
C LEU A 231 12.14 16.46 -7.94
N ARG A 232 13.43 16.31 -8.28
CA ARG A 232 14.09 15.00 -8.36
C ARG A 232 14.02 14.26 -7.02
N ALA A 233 14.41 14.94 -5.95
CA ALA A 233 14.37 14.37 -4.60
C ALA A 233 12.93 14.03 -4.18
N GLN A 234 11.98 14.93 -4.37
CA GLN A 234 10.60 14.73 -3.96
C GLN A 234 9.87 13.67 -4.79
N ARG A 235 10.07 13.65 -6.10
CA ARG A 235 9.28 12.80 -7.00
C ARG A 235 9.92 11.45 -7.27
N PHE A 236 11.24 11.38 -7.39
CA PHE A 236 11.93 10.11 -7.62
C PHE A 236 12.42 9.49 -6.33
N ASP A 237 13.26 10.21 -5.54
CA ASP A 237 13.95 9.59 -4.41
C ASP A 237 12.97 9.09 -3.35
N VAL A 238 11.95 9.89 -3.01
CA VAL A 238 10.90 9.49 -2.05
C VAL A 238 10.11 8.28 -2.57
N GLN A 239 9.71 8.25 -3.85
CA GLN A 239 8.91 7.17 -4.42
C GLN A 239 9.71 5.87 -4.58
N ILE A 240 10.99 5.98 -4.94
CA ILE A 240 11.92 4.85 -4.99
C ILE A 240 12.15 4.29 -3.59
N ALA A 241 12.42 5.16 -2.60
CA ALA A 241 12.62 4.73 -1.22
C ALA A 241 11.35 4.08 -0.64
N TYR A 242 10.17 4.66 -0.89
CA TYR A 242 8.88 4.09 -0.51
C TYR A 242 8.71 2.68 -1.08
N SER A 243 8.87 2.55 -2.40
CA SER A 243 8.68 1.28 -3.09
C SER A 243 9.72 0.23 -2.67
N ARG A 244 10.98 0.62 -2.48
CA ARG A 244 12.03 -0.28 -1.97
C ARG A 244 11.76 -0.75 -0.55
N ARG A 245 11.22 0.10 0.34
CA ARG A 245 10.81 -0.31 1.69
C ARG A 245 9.66 -1.32 1.62
N LYS A 246 8.67 -1.11 0.74
CA LYS A 246 7.58 -2.07 0.50
C LYS A 246 8.08 -3.40 -0.07
N LEU A 247 9.06 -3.36 -0.96
CA LEU A 247 9.67 -4.54 -1.62
C LEU A 247 10.82 -5.16 -0.82
N GLY A 248 11.19 -4.56 0.32
CA GLY A 248 12.38 -4.92 1.07
C GLY A 248 12.36 -6.33 1.65
N GLU A 249 13.46 -6.71 2.27
CA GLU A 249 13.67 -8.06 2.79
C GLU A 249 13.39 -8.23 4.29
N SER A 250 12.84 -7.21 4.96
CA SER A 250 12.48 -7.37 6.38
C SER A 250 11.36 -8.41 6.54
N MET A 251 11.29 -9.08 7.69
CA MET A 251 10.15 -9.95 8.03
C MET A 251 8.84 -9.14 8.17
N GLY A 252 8.94 -7.82 8.22
CA GLY A 252 7.82 -6.88 8.09
C GLY A 252 7.27 -6.74 6.67
N ALA A 253 8.08 -7.02 5.65
CA ALA A 253 7.73 -6.81 4.26
C ALA A 253 6.69 -7.84 3.77
N PRO A 254 5.71 -7.42 2.94
CA PRO A 254 4.66 -8.29 2.40
C PRO A 254 5.19 -9.60 1.79
N ARG A 255 6.25 -9.52 0.99
CA ARG A 255 6.85 -10.67 0.31
C ARG A 255 7.39 -11.72 1.29
N ARG A 256 8.23 -11.30 2.24
CA ARG A 256 8.81 -12.21 3.24
C ARG A 256 7.74 -12.84 4.13
N ARG A 257 6.69 -12.09 4.50
CA ARG A 257 5.55 -12.63 5.24
C ARG A 257 4.80 -13.69 4.43
N ALA A 258 4.55 -13.43 3.15
CA ALA A 258 3.90 -14.41 2.27
C ALA A 258 4.76 -15.68 2.10
N GLU A 259 6.07 -15.54 1.90
CA GLU A 259 7.04 -16.65 1.82
C GLU A 259 7.08 -17.46 3.12
N ALA A 260 7.14 -16.80 4.28
CA ALA A 260 7.16 -17.44 5.60
C ALA A 260 5.85 -18.19 5.87
N ASN A 261 4.69 -17.58 5.58
CA ASN A 261 3.39 -18.24 5.68
C ASN A 261 3.28 -19.44 4.75
N ALA A 262 3.80 -19.36 3.52
CA ALA A 262 3.83 -20.48 2.59
C ALA A 262 4.74 -21.61 3.09
N ALA A 263 5.89 -21.30 3.67
CA ALA A 263 6.78 -22.28 4.29
C ALA A 263 6.11 -22.96 5.49
N LEU A 264 5.46 -22.19 6.36
CA LEU A 264 4.72 -22.72 7.51
C LEU A 264 3.53 -23.59 7.06
N ALA A 265 2.80 -23.17 6.02
CA ALA A 265 1.72 -23.97 5.44
C ALA A 265 2.24 -25.28 4.83
N ARG A 266 3.40 -25.28 4.16
CA ARG A 266 4.04 -26.52 3.67
C ARG A 266 4.42 -27.45 4.83
N LEU A 267 5.02 -26.91 5.90
CA LEU A 267 5.36 -27.69 7.09
C LEU A 267 4.09 -28.29 7.73
N ALA A 268 3.04 -27.49 7.92
CA ALA A 268 1.77 -27.96 8.46
C ALA A 268 1.14 -29.05 7.56
N LEU A 269 1.28 -28.96 6.24
CA LEU A 269 0.82 -30.01 5.33
C LEU A 269 1.60 -31.32 5.49
N VAL A 270 2.93 -31.24 5.68
CA VAL A 270 3.75 -32.42 5.99
C VAL A 270 3.31 -33.05 7.30
N VAL A 271 3.10 -32.25 8.35
CA VAL A 271 2.59 -32.73 9.64
C VAL A 271 1.22 -33.41 9.46
N ALA A 272 0.33 -32.81 8.68
CA ALA A 272 -0.98 -33.40 8.39
C ALA A 272 -0.86 -34.75 7.67
N ALA A 273 0.00 -34.85 6.67
CA ALA A 273 0.22 -36.09 5.92
C ALA A 273 0.82 -37.20 6.80
N VAL A 274 1.84 -36.87 7.62
CA VAL A 274 2.46 -37.83 8.55
C VAL A 274 1.44 -38.30 9.59
N ALA A 275 0.66 -37.39 10.17
CA ALA A 275 -0.34 -37.73 11.17
C ALA A 275 -1.49 -38.56 10.58
N ALA A 276 -1.97 -38.22 9.38
CA ALA A 276 -2.95 -39.03 8.66
C ALA A 276 -2.40 -40.43 8.31
N GLY A 277 -1.13 -40.52 7.88
CA GLY A 277 -0.46 -41.79 7.62
C GLY A 277 -0.32 -42.65 8.88
N ALA A 278 0.01 -42.04 10.02
CA ALA A 278 0.05 -42.74 11.31
C ALA A 278 -1.33 -43.26 11.74
N ALA A 279 -2.40 -42.48 11.55
CA ALA A 279 -3.77 -42.95 11.79
C ALA A 279 -4.14 -44.13 10.87
N GLY A 280 -3.79 -44.04 9.58
CA GLY A 280 -4.01 -45.12 8.62
C GLY A 280 -3.25 -46.40 8.98
N LEU A 281 -2.00 -46.27 9.41
CA LEU A 281 -1.19 -47.39 9.88
C LEU A 281 -1.78 -48.03 11.14
N ALA A 282 -2.25 -47.22 12.11
CA ALA A 282 -2.92 -47.74 13.30
C ALA A 282 -4.16 -48.57 12.92
N LEU A 283 -5.00 -48.07 12.02
CA LEU A 283 -6.15 -48.82 11.51
C LEU A 283 -5.74 -50.14 10.83
N LEU A 284 -4.68 -50.13 10.02
CA LEU A 284 -4.16 -51.35 9.36
C LEU A 284 -3.59 -52.38 10.35
N LEU A 285 -3.03 -51.92 11.47
CA LEU A 285 -2.56 -52.78 12.55
C LEU A 285 -3.70 -53.31 13.45
N GLY A 286 -4.96 -53.03 13.10
CA GLY A 286 -6.14 -53.51 13.79
C GLY A 286 -6.59 -52.66 14.98
N TYR A 287 -6.00 -51.47 15.18
CA TYR A 287 -6.53 -50.53 16.17
C TYR A 287 -7.86 -49.95 15.70
N GLY A 288 -8.86 -49.92 16.58
CA GLY A 288 -10.16 -49.32 16.29
C GLY A 288 -10.10 -47.80 16.12
N PRO A 289 -11.08 -47.18 15.43
CA PRO A 289 -11.17 -45.73 15.25
C PRO A 289 -11.39 -44.96 16.57
N GLU A 290 -11.89 -45.64 17.60
CA GLU A 290 -12.10 -45.11 18.94
C GLU A 290 -10.84 -45.08 19.81
N THR A 291 -9.76 -45.72 19.38
CA THR A 291 -8.53 -45.80 20.15
C THR A 291 -7.74 -44.49 20.11
N LEU A 292 -6.98 -44.20 21.16
CA LEU A 292 -6.11 -43.01 21.21
C LEU A 292 -5.05 -43.02 20.09
N ALA A 293 -4.55 -44.21 19.73
CA ALA A 293 -3.58 -44.43 18.66
C ALA A 293 -4.10 -43.94 17.29
N THR A 294 -5.41 -44.01 17.06
CA THR A 294 -6.04 -43.49 15.84
C THR A 294 -6.54 -42.04 16.01
N ARG A 295 -7.14 -41.70 17.15
CA ARG A 295 -7.75 -40.38 17.39
C ARG A 295 -6.73 -39.24 17.47
N ALA A 296 -5.60 -39.46 18.14
CA ALA A 296 -4.58 -38.41 18.31
C ALA A 296 -3.97 -37.96 16.98
N PRO A 297 -3.52 -38.86 16.09
CA PRO A 297 -3.01 -38.44 14.78
C PRO A 297 -4.09 -37.80 13.89
N VAL A 298 -5.35 -38.28 13.94
CA VAL A 298 -6.45 -37.61 13.20
C VAL A 298 -6.67 -36.18 13.69
N ALA A 299 -6.69 -35.96 15.01
CA ALA A 299 -6.83 -34.62 15.58
C ALA A 299 -5.69 -33.69 15.13
N VAL A 300 -4.44 -34.17 15.18
CA VAL A 300 -3.28 -33.41 14.69
C VAL A 300 -3.42 -33.10 13.20
N ALA A 301 -3.86 -34.05 12.38
CA ALA A 301 -4.05 -33.84 10.95
C ALA A 301 -5.09 -32.75 10.66
N ILE A 302 -6.25 -32.79 11.35
CA ILE A 302 -7.31 -31.79 11.20
C ILE A 302 -6.82 -30.40 11.62
N ALA A 303 -6.17 -30.29 12.78
CA ALA A 303 -5.65 -29.01 13.26
C ALA A 303 -4.60 -28.44 12.29
N ALA A 304 -3.70 -29.28 11.79
CA ALA A 304 -2.68 -28.87 10.82
C ALA A 304 -3.29 -28.42 9.48
N VAL A 305 -4.31 -29.11 8.96
CA VAL A 305 -5.07 -28.67 7.78
C VAL A 305 -5.74 -27.32 8.04
N GLY A 306 -6.32 -27.12 9.22
CA GLY A 306 -6.90 -25.84 9.62
C GLY A 306 -5.89 -24.69 9.56
N VAL A 307 -4.67 -24.91 10.06
CA VAL A 307 -3.56 -23.95 9.95
C VAL A 307 -3.20 -23.68 8.49
N VAL A 308 -3.11 -24.69 7.63
CA VAL A 308 -2.85 -24.51 6.19
C VAL A 308 -3.89 -23.61 5.54
N LEU A 309 -5.17 -23.89 5.78
CA LEU A 309 -6.28 -23.12 5.23
C LEU A 309 -6.27 -21.67 5.73
N GLY A 310 -6.03 -21.48 7.03
CA GLY A 310 -5.92 -20.15 7.63
C GLY A 310 -4.77 -19.33 7.05
N LEU A 311 -3.57 -19.91 6.95
CA LEU A 311 -2.40 -19.23 6.39
C LEU A 311 -2.57 -18.89 4.90
N ARG A 312 -3.20 -19.77 4.11
CA ARG A 312 -3.54 -19.47 2.71
C ARG A 312 -4.54 -18.33 2.61
N ALA A 313 -5.64 -18.39 3.35
CA ALA A 313 -6.63 -17.31 3.37
C ALA A 313 -6.01 -15.97 3.80
N LEU A 314 -5.09 -15.97 4.75
CA LEU A 314 -4.35 -14.77 5.15
C LEU A 314 -3.41 -14.27 4.05
N ASN A 315 -2.69 -15.16 3.36
CA ASN A 315 -1.82 -14.76 2.25
C ASN A 315 -2.62 -14.15 1.10
N ASP A 316 -3.69 -14.81 0.67
CA ASP A 316 -4.52 -14.34 -0.44
C ASP A 316 -5.22 -13.02 -0.09
N ALA A 317 -5.65 -12.86 1.16
CA ALA A 317 -6.37 -11.66 1.60
C ALA A 317 -5.46 -10.46 1.94
N LEU A 318 -4.20 -10.67 2.31
CA LEU A 318 -3.33 -9.62 2.84
C LEU A 318 -2.14 -9.29 1.94
N TYR A 319 -1.73 -10.21 1.08
CA TYR A 319 -0.52 -10.08 0.27
C TYR A 319 -0.76 -10.55 -1.17
N PRO A 320 -1.69 -9.91 -1.90
CA PRO A 320 -1.91 -10.26 -3.29
C PRO A 320 -0.60 -10.10 -4.07
N SER A 321 -0.13 -11.20 -4.67
CA SER A 321 1.11 -11.23 -5.47
C SER A 321 1.11 -10.17 -6.58
N ALA A 322 -0.08 -9.84 -7.10
CA ALA A 322 -0.29 -8.76 -8.06
C ALA A 322 0.17 -7.40 -7.53
N GLU A 323 0.00 -7.10 -6.24
CA GLU A 323 0.42 -5.83 -5.66
C GLU A 323 1.95 -5.72 -5.56
N LEU A 324 2.64 -6.83 -5.24
CA LEU A 324 4.10 -6.89 -5.26
C LEU A 324 4.66 -6.68 -6.68
N VAL A 325 4.05 -7.30 -7.68
CA VAL A 325 4.43 -7.10 -9.09
C VAL A 325 4.21 -5.66 -9.51
N ARG A 326 3.07 -5.05 -9.12
CA ARG A 326 2.78 -3.64 -9.39
C ARG A 326 3.84 -2.71 -8.79
N PHE A 327 4.16 -2.88 -7.50
CA PHE A 327 5.21 -2.08 -6.85
C PHE A 327 6.59 -2.27 -7.48
N ALA A 328 6.95 -3.49 -7.90
CA ALA A 328 8.21 -3.74 -8.59
C ALA A 328 8.26 -3.03 -9.96
N GLY A 329 7.17 -3.08 -10.73
CA GLY A 329 7.04 -2.37 -12.00
C GLY A 329 7.13 -0.85 -11.83
N TYR A 330 6.39 -0.29 -10.87
CA TYR A 330 6.46 1.14 -10.54
C TYR A 330 7.86 1.56 -10.08
N ASN A 331 8.52 0.75 -9.25
CA ASN A 331 9.89 1.04 -8.81
C ASN A 331 10.88 1.06 -9.97
N ALA A 332 10.80 0.08 -10.87
CA ALA A 332 11.66 0.01 -12.05
C ALA A 332 11.46 1.25 -12.94
N ALA A 333 10.21 1.65 -13.19
CA ALA A 333 9.89 2.85 -13.94
C ALA A 333 10.44 4.13 -13.27
N ALA A 334 10.27 4.27 -11.95
CA ALA A 334 10.80 5.41 -11.20
C ALA A 334 12.34 5.47 -11.23
N VAL A 335 13.02 4.33 -11.12
CA VAL A 335 14.49 4.23 -11.23
C VAL A 335 14.96 4.61 -12.63
N GLN A 336 14.27 4.15 -13.67
CA GLN A 336 14.59 4.48 -15.06
C GLN A 336 14.40 5.98 -15.33
N ALA A 337 13.26 6.55 -14.92
CA ALA A 337 13.00 7.99 -15.07
C ALA A 337 14.04 8.83 -14.32
N ARG A 338 14.43 8.42 -13.10
CA ARG A 338 15.53 9.07 -12.37
C ARG A 338 16.86 9.00 -13.09
N ALA A 339 17.22 7.84 -13.66
CA ALA A 339 18.46 7.69 -14.41
C ALA A 339 18.47 8.59 -15.66
N GLN A 340 17.35 8.70 -16.37
CA GLN A 340 17.17 9.63 -17.49
C GLN A 340 17.32 11.09 -17.02
N PHE A 341 16.73 11.45 -15.88
CA PHE A 341 16.86 12.78 -15.30
C PHE A 341 18.32 13.12 -14.94
N ASP A 342 19.04 12.18 -14.32
CA ASP A 342 20.43 12.38 -13.89
C ASP A 342 21.41 12.48 -15.07
N ALA A 343 21.19 11.70 -16.14
CA ALA A 343 22.07 11.67 -17.31
C ALA A 343 21.76 12.76 -18.36
N GLY A 344 20.56 13.33 -18.33
CA GLY A 344 20.02 14.16 -19.39
C GLY A 344 20.28 15.66 -19.27
N GLY A 345 20.12 16.37 -20.40
CA GLY A 345 19.96 17.83 -20.45
C GLY A 345 18.60 18.30 -19.90
N LEU A 346 18.30 19.59 -20.07
CA LEU A 346 17.05 20.18 -19.55
C LEU A 346 15.80 19.45 -20.08
N ASP A 347 15.72 19.22 -21.38
CA ASP A 347 14.57 18.55 -22.01
C ASP A 347 14.37 17.14 -21.46
N ALA A 348 15.45 16.35 -21.39
CA ALA A 348 15.42 15.00 -20.84
C ALA A 348 15.02 14.95 -19.35
N LYS A 349 15.36 15.98 -18.56
CA LYS A 349 14.90 16.12 -17.17
C LYS A 349 13.40 16.38 -17.07
N ILE A 350 12.88 17.25 -17.93
CA ILE A 350 11.45 17.54 -18.01
C ILE A 350 10.70 16.30 -18.48
N ASP A 351 11.18 15.63 -19.52
CA ASP A 351 10.60 14.39 -20.03
C ASP A 351 10.57 13.29 -18.97
N ALA A 352 11.64 13.14 -18.19
CA ALA A 352 11.69 12.19 -17.08
C ALA A 352 10.63 12.49 -16.00
N LEU A 353 10.43 13.77 -15.64
CA LEU A 353 9.38 14.18 -14.70
C LEU A 353 7.99 13.92 -15.27
N ARG A 354 7.75 14.23 -16.55
CA ARG A 354 6.47 13.96 -17.23
C ARG A 354 6.18 12.46 -17.33
N ALA A 355 7.17 11.65 -17.69
CA ALA A 355 7.06 10.20 -17.74
C ALA A 355 6.67 9.62 -16.36
N MET A 356 7.24 10.18 -15.29
CA MET A 356 6.92 9.75 -13.93
C MET A 356 5.45 10.00 -13.56
N GLU A 357 4.85 11.11 -14.02
CA GLU A 357 3.42 11.36 -13.84
C GLU A 357 2.55 10.34 -14.58
N ALA A 358 2.93 9.99 -15.82
CA ALA A 358 2.26 8.94 -16.58
C ALA A 358 2.39 7.56 -15.90
N HIS A 359 3.54 7.25 -15.30
CA HIS A 359 3.74 6.01 -14.55
C HIS A 359 2.93 5.98 -13.25
N ALA A 360 2.88 7.09 -12.50
CA ALA A 360 2.09 7.19 -11.28
C ALA A 360 0.58 7.08 -11.57
N TYR A 361 0.12 7.66 -12.68
CA TYR A 361 -1.25 7.52 -13.14
C TYR A 361 -1.60 6.06 -13.47
N ARG A 362 -0.75 5.37 -14.25
CA ARG A 362 -0.97 3.96 -14.58
C ARG A 362 -0.93 3.05 -13.35
N ASP A 363 -0.04 3.29 -12.39
CA ASP A 363 -0.03 2.56 -11.11
C ASP A 363 -1.35 2.75 -10.35
N LEU A 364 -1.85 3.99 -10.26
CA LEU A 364 -3.16 4.28 -9.66
C LEU A 364 -4.29 3.56 -10.41
N ARG A 365 -4.30 3.61 -11.75
CA ARG A 365 -5.30 2.93 -12.57
C ARG A 365 -5.30 1.43 -12.28
N ASP A 366 -4.12 0.81 -12.33
CA ASP A 366 -3.97 -0.64 -12.13
C ASP A 366 -4.38 -1.03 -10.70
N PHE A 367 -4.04 -0.19 -9.70
CA PHE A 367 -4.52 -0.34 -8.32
C PHE A 367 -6.05 -0.30 -8.26
N ILE A 368 -6.70 0.68 -8.88
CA ILE A 368 -8.15 0.77 -8.85
C ILE A 368 -8.78 -0.41 -9.60
N ALA A 369 -8.29 -0.73 -10.79
CA ALA A 369 -8.82 -1.82 -11.60
C ALA A 369 -8.73 -3.18 -10.90
N SER A 370 -7.66 -3.42 -10.12
CA SER A 370 -7.50 -4.67 -9.36
C SER A 370 -8.44 -4.77 -8.16
N HIS A 371 -8.89 -3.64 -7.59
CA HIS A 371 -9.70 -3.62 -6.37
C HIS A 371 -11.19 -3.28 -6.62
N ALA A 372 -11.53 -2.77 -7.81
CA ALA A 372 -12.91 -2.49 -8.20
C ALA A 372 -13.65 -3.73 -8.77
N ARG A 373 -12.92 -4.83 -9.02
CA ARG A 373 -13.46 -6.10 -9.53
C ARG A 373 -13.89 -7.07 -8.42
N ASP A 374 -13.52 -6.77 -7.17
CA ASP A 374 -13.86 -7.53 -5.96
C ASP A 374 -15.03 -6.86 -5.22
#